data_AF-A0A1W1E1F7-F1
#
_entry.id   AF-A0A1W1E1F7-F1
#
_cell.length_a   1.000
_cell.length_b   1.000
_cell.length_c   1.000
_cell.angle_alpha   90.00
_cell.angle_beta   90.00
_cell.angle_gamma   90.00
#
_symmetry.space_group_name_H-M   'P 1'
#
loop_
_entity.id
_entity.type
_entity.pdbx_description
1 polymer ?
#
loop_
_entity_poly.entity_id
_entity_poly.type
_entity_poly.pdbx_seq_one_letter_code
_entity_poly.pdbx_strand_id
1 'polypeptide(L)'
;MGFYHQQRGTHAVLASDLMEPLRYIVERVAMRMINLGQIKTTDFSQQDGKIILDNAVRKAYLSALFSRLNQPFIAKSQTQPLDVFNHLYNQNKALIACIYDNEKHFTPFSVK
;
A
#
# COMPACT_ATOMS: atom_id res chain seq x y z
N MET A 1 -18.83 2.14 3.87
CA MET A 1 -18.63 1.66 5.25
C MET A 1 -17.27 1.01 5.35
N GLY A 2 -16.47 1.36 6.36
CA GLY A 2 -15.21 0.70 6.73
C GLY A 2 -15.34 0.15 8.15
N PHE A 3 -14.41 -0.71 8.56
CA PHE A 3 -14.38 -1.33 9.88
C PHE A 3 -13.46 -0.58 10.85
N TYR A 4 -12.32 -0.08 10.37
CA TYR A 4 -11.31 0.57 11.20
C TYR A 4 -11.30 2.09 11.00
N HIS A 5 -11.21 2.55 9.75
CA HIS A 5 -11.21 3.98 9.45
C HIS A 5 -12.61 4.60 9.56
N GLN A 6 -12.70 5.71 10.30
CA GLN A 6 -13.92 6.51 10.39
C GLN A 6 -14.26 7.16 9.05
N GLN A 7 -15.52 7.04 8.64
CA GLN A 7 -16.01 7.67 7.42
C GLN A 7 -16.02 9.19 7.57
N ARG A 8 -15.25 9.87 6.72
CA ARG A 8 -15.24 11.33 6.59
C ARG A 8 -15.41 11.70 5.12
N GLY A 9 -16.50 12.41 4.80
CA GLY A 9 -16.82 12.81 3.43
C GLY A 9 -16.97 11.63 2.46
N THR A 10 -16.43 11.79 1.25
CA THR A 10 -16.51 10.81 0.14
C THR A 10 -15.38 9.77 0.13
N HIS A 11 -14.53 9.77 1.16
CA HIS A 11 -13.37 8.88 1.22
C HIS A 11 -13.77 7.40 1.30
N ALA A 12 -13.19 6.58 0.43
CA ALA A 12 -13.43 5.13 0.38
C ALA A 12 -12.73 4.41 1.54
N VAL A 13 -13.27 4.56 2.75
CA VAL A 13 -12.65 4.07 4.00
C VAL A 13 -12.32 2.57 4.01
N LEU A 14 -13.10 1.73 3.35
CA LEU A 14 -12.80 0.30 3.23
C LEU A 14 -11.52 0.03 2.43
N ALA A 15 -11.25 0.84 1.40
CA ALA A 15 -10.02 0.73 0.65
C ALA A 15 -8.81 1.05 1.54
N SER A 16 -8.94 2.04 2.44
CA SER A 16 -7.89 2.34 3.43
C SER A 16 -7.70 1.20 4.43
N ASP A 17 -8.78 0.63 4.95
CA ASP A 17 -8.70 -0.54 5.85
C ASP A 17 -7.93 -1.70 5.21
N LEU A 18 -8.22 -1.99 3.95
CA LEU A 18 -7.60 -3.11 3.22
C LEU A 18 -6.16 -2.82 2.78
N MET A 19 -5.81 -1.56 2.57
CA MET A 19 -4.44 -1.15 2.21
C MET A 19 -3.51 -1.08 3.42
N GLU A 20 -4.04 -0.94 4.63
CA GLU A 20 -3.25 -0.69 5.84
C GLU A 20 -2.14 -1.74 6.08
N PRO A 21 -2.40 -3.07 5.98
CA PRO A 21 -1.36 -4.08 6.17
C PRO A 21 -0.22 -4.01 5.14
N LEU A 22 -0.45 -3.37 3.99
CA LEU A 22 0.49 -3.26 2.87
C LEU A 22 1.20 -1.90 2.84
N ARG A 23 0.79 -0.94 3.69
CA ARG A 23 1.28 0.44 3.72
C ARG A 23 2.80 0.52 3.87
N TYR A 24 3.39 -0.39 4.64
CA TYR A 24 4.84 -0.44 4.85
C TYR A 24 5.63 -0.56 3.55
N ILE A 25 5.05 -1.10 2.47
CA ILE A 25 5.74 -1.27 1.18
C ILE A 25 6.07 0.11 0.60
N VAL A 26 5.12 1.03 0.69
CA VAL A 26 5.24 2.42 0.24
C VAL A 26 6.36 3.13 1.02
N GLU A 27 6.36 2.97 2.33
CA GLU A 27 7.36 3.54 3.25
C GLU A 27 8.76 2.97 2.99
N ARG A 28 8.87 1.65 2.80
CA ARG A 28 10.16 1.01 2.50
C ARG A 28 10.76 1.48 1.18
N VAL A 29 9.94 1.70 0.14
CA VAL A 29 10.42 2.26 -1.13
C VAL A 29 10.93 3.69 -0.94
N ALA A 30 10.19 4.52 -0.20
CA ALA A 30 10.60 5.90 0.07
C ALA A 30 11.93 5.93 0.85
N MET A 31 12.02 5.18 1.95
CA MET A 31 13.23 5.07 2.76
C MET A 31 14.42 4.56 1.96
N ARG A 32 14.22 3.56 1.09
CA ARG A 32 15.29 3.06 0.21
C ARG A 32 15.81 4.15 -0.72
N MET A 33 14.92 4.89 -1.38
CA MET A 33 15.32 5.93 -2.33
C MET A 33 16.03 7.09 -1.63
N ILE A 34 15.60 7.45 -0.41
CA ILE A 34 16.29 8.44 0.44
C ILE A 34 17.70 7.93 0.81
N ASN A 35 17.81 6.70 1.33
CA ASN A 35 19.09 6.13 1.77
C ASN A 35 20.10 5.95 0.62
N LEU A 36 19.62 5.73 -0.61
CA LEU A 36 20.45 5.64 -1.80
C LEU A 36 20.74 7.01 -2.44
N GLY A 37 20.29 8.11 -1.83
CA GLY A 37 20.49 9.47 -2.34
C GLY A 37 19.74 9.75 -3.66
N GLN A 38 18.73 8.94 -4.00
CA GLN A 38 17.86 9.12 -5.17
C GLN A 38 16.77 10.15 -4.92
N ILE A 39 16.43 10.39 -3.65
CA ILE A 39 15.62 11.51 -3.19
C ILE A 39 16.46 12.29 -2.17
N LYS A 40 16.61 13.59 -2.40
CA LYS A 40 17.40 14.50 -1.59
C LYS A 40 16.54 15.65 -1.07
N THR A 41 17.04 16.36 -0.06
CA THR A 41 16.37 17.57 0.47
C THR A 41 16.21 18.66 -0.59
N THR A 42 17.15 18.76 -1.55
CA THR A 42 17.10 19.70 -2.68
C THR A 42 16.00 19.40 -3.69
N ASP A 43 15.39 18.20 -3.63
CA ASP A 43 14.30 17.80 -4.53
C ASP A 43 12.94 18.26 -4.02
N PHE A 44 12.89 18.96 -2.89
CA PHE A 44 11.67 19.50 -2.31
C PHE A 44 11.65 21.03 -2.41
N SER A 45 10.46 21.58 -2.68
CA SER A 45 10.23 23.01 -2.69
C SER A 45 9.01 23.38 -1.84
N GLN A 46 9.04 24.55 -1.23
CA GLN A 46 7.89 25.08 -0.49
C GLN A 46 7.06 25.99 -1.40
N GLN A 47 5.76 25.72 -1.51
CA GLN A 47 4.81 26.50 -2.28
C GLN A 47 3.48 26.59 -1.52
N ASP A 48 2.97 27.79 -1.27
CA ASP A 48 1.69 28.04 -0.59
C ASP A 48 1.50 27.25 0.72
N GLY A 49 2.54 27.20 1.56
CA GLY A 49 2.52 26.47 2.83
C GLY A 49 2.60 24.93 2.69
N LYS A 50 2.86 24.41 1.49
CA LYS A 50 3.01 22.98 1.20
C LYS A 50 4.47 22.66 0.85
N ILE A 51 4.89 21.44 1.13
CA ILE A 51 6.16 20.88 0.65
C ILE A 51 5.85 19.96 -0.54
N ILE A 52 6.44 20.27 -1.69
CA ILE A 52 6.18 19.59 -2.95
C ILE A 52 7.48 18.95 -3.41
N LEU A 53 7.39 17.66 -3.75
CA LEU A 53 8.47 16.91 -4.38
C LEU A 53 8.55 17.29 -5.86
N ASP A 54 9.77 17.50 -6.36
CA ASP A 54 10.06 17.75 -7.76
C ASP A 54 9.38 16.72 -8.68
N ASN A 55 8.92 17.17 -9.83
CA ASN A 55 8.14 16.35 -10.76
C ASN A 55 8.92 15.17 -11.32
N ALA A 56 10.22 15.33 -11.63
CA ALA A 56 11.05 14.25 -12.15
C ALA A 56 11.30 13.22 -11.06
N VAL A 57 11.61 13.68 -9.84
CA VAL A 57 11.84 12.80 -8.68
C VAL A 57 10.58 12.07 -8.26
N ARG A 58 9.42 12.75 -8.29
CA ARG A 58 8.10 12.14 -8.06
C ARG A 58 7.79 11.04 -9.07
N LYS A 59 8.06 11.25 -10.36
CA LYS A 59 7.90 10.21 -11.40
C LYS A 59 8.82 9.02 -11.15
N ALA A 60 10.08 9.27 -10.78
CA ALA A 60 11.02 8.20 -10.43
C ALA A 60 10.55 7.39 -9.21
N TYR A 61 10.04 8.07 -8.17
CA TYR A 61 9.45 7.43 -7.01
C TYR A 61 8.25 6.55 -7.37
N LEU A 62 7.31 7.09 -8.15
CA LEU A 62 6.16 6.32 -8.61
C LEU A 62 6.59 5.11 -9.43
N SER A 63 7.56 5.25 -10.33
CA SER A 63 8.10 4.12 -11.09
C SER A 63 8.71 3.05 -10.17
N ALA A 64 9.52 3.43 -9.19
CA ALA A 64 10.11 2.50 -8.24
C ALA A 64 9.05 1.81 -7.37
N LEU A 65 8.03 2.56 -6.95
CA LEU A 65 6.90 2.05 -6.20
C LEU A 65 6.12 1.03 -7.03
N PHE A 66 5.74 1.36 -8.26
CA PHE A 66 5.02 0.44 -9.14
C PHE A 66 5.84 -0.82 -9.44
N SER A 67 7.14 -0.70 -9.67
CA SER A 67 8.01 -1.88 -9.80
C SER A 67 7.96 -2.76 -8.55
N ARG A 68 7.98 -2.16 -7.35
CA ARG A 68 7.89 -2.92 -6.10
C ARG A 68 6.52 -3.55 -5.88
N LEU A 69 5.43 -2.86 -6.25
CA LEU A 69 4.06 -3.38 -6.14
C LEU A 69 3.83 -4.58 -7.06
N ASN A 70 4.43 -4.57 -8.26
CA ASN A 70 4.37 -5.68 -9.22
C ASN A 70 5.36 -6.81 -8.91
N GLN A 71 6.31 -6.61 -7.98
CA GLN A 71 7.29 -7.63 -7.65
C GLN A 71 6.65 -8.73 -6.78
N PRO A 72 6.65 -10.00 -7.24
CA PRO A 72 6.05 -11.10 -6.50
C PRO A 72 6.77 -11.40 -5.18
N PHE A 73 6.00 -11.75 -4.14
CA PHE A 73 6.52 -12.24 -2.87
C PHE A 73 5.49 -13.18 -2.20
N ILE A 74 5.97 -14.01 -1.26
CA ILE A 74 5.15 -15.00 -0.56
C ILE A 74 4.66 -14.40 0.77
N ALA A 75 3.34 -14.36 0.96
CA ALA A 75 2.72 -13.99 2.24
C ALA A 75 2.70 -15.19 3.21
N LYS A 76 2.58 -14.94 4.52
CA LYS A 76 2.61 -16.00 5.55
C LYS A 76 1.55 -17.08 5.34
N SER A 77 0.39 -16.72 4.82
CA SER A 77 -0.76 -17.60 4.57
C SER A 77 -0.78 -18.24 3.18
N GLN A 78 0.26 -18.05 2.36
CA GLN A 78 0.30 -18.50 0.97
C GLN A 78 1.56 -19.29 0.66
N THR A 79 1.48 -20.14 -0.36
CA THR A 79 2.59 -20.96 -0.85
C THR A 79 3.16 -20.45 -2.18
N GLN A 80 2.37 -19.69 -2.94
CA GLN A 80 2.77 -19.15 -4.23
C GLN A 80 3.15 -17.66 -4.12
N PRO A 81 4.18 -17.21 -4.86
CA PRO A 81 4.51 -15.79 -4.91
C PRO A 81 3.47 -15.04 -5.73
N LEU A 82 2.93 -13.96 -5.16
CA LEU A 82 2.00 -13.05 -5.83
C LEU A 82 2.50 -11.60 -5.69
N ASP A 83 2.13 -10.76 -6.65
CA ASP A 83 2.31 -9.32 -6.52
C ASP A 83 1.31 -8.71 -5.51
N VAL A 84 1.52 -7.44 -5.15
CA VAL A 84 0.69 -6.75 -4.15
C VAL A 84 -0.78 -6.67 -4.57
N PHE A 85 -1.06 -6.51 -5.87
CA PHE A 85 -2.42 -6.37 -6.36
C PHE A 85 -3.20 -7.69 -6.23
N ASN A 86 -2.55 -8.82 -6.51
CA ASN A 86 -3.11 -10.14 -6.34
C ASN A 86 -3.29 -10.51 -4.86
N HIS A 87 -2.37 -10.11 -3.98
CA HIS A 87 -2.56 -10.23 -2.53
C HIS A 87 -3.79 -9.44 -2.06
N LEU A 88 -3.92 -8.19 -2.50
CA LEU A 88 -5.05 -7.33 -2.15
C LEU A 88 -6.36 -7.88 -2.71
N TYR A 89 -6.37 -8.38 -3.95
CA TYR A 89 -7.53 -9.03 -4.54
C TYR A 89 -7.99 -10.24 -3.72
N ASN A 90 -7.05 -11.09 -3.28
CA ASN A 90 -7.36 -12.23 -2.42
C ASN A 90 -7.90 -11.81 -1.05
N GLN A 91 -7.35 -10.74 -0.45
CA GLN A 91 -7.89 -10.16 0.80
C GLN A 91 -9.32 -9.64 0.62
N ASN A 92 -9.62 -8.96 -0.50
CA ASN A 92 -10.99 -8.55 -0.83
C ASN A 92 -11.94 -9.74 -0.92
N LYS A 93 -11.54 -10.81 -1.64
CA LYS A 93 -12.37 -12.02 -1.78
C LYS A 93 -12.59 -12.73 -0.45
N ALA A 94 -11.57 -12.80 0.41
CA ALA A 94 -11.66 -13.38 1.74
C ALA A 94 -12.61 -12.58 2.65
N LEU A 95 -12.53 -11.24 2.61
CA LEU A 95 -13.42 -10.37 3.36
C LEU A 95 -14.88 -10.51 2.89
N ILE A 96 -15.11 -10.52 1.57
CA ILE A 96 -16.44 -10.78 1.00
C ILE A 96 -16.97 -12.11 1.52
N ALA A 97 -16.17 -13.17 1.48
CA ALA A 97 -16.59 -14.49 1.94
C ALA A 97 -16.92 -14.52 3.44
N CYS A 98 -16.15 -13.82 4.27
CA CYS A 98 -16.42 -13.67 5.71
C CYS A 98 -17.72 -12.90 6.00
N ILE A 99 -18.05 -11.88 5.20
CA ILE A 99 -19.30 -11.11 5.35
C ILE A 99 -20.54 -11.96 5.01
N TYR A 100 -20.45 -12.84 4.01
CA TYR A 100 -21.60 -13.65 3.56
C TYR A 100 -21.72 -15.02 4.23
N ASP A 101 -20.67 -15.52 4.87
CA ASP A 101 -20.63 -16.85 5.48
C ASP A 101 -20.04 -16.77 6.89
N ASN A 102 -20.90 -16.96 7.90
CA ASN A 102 -20.55 -16.82 9.32
C ASN A 102 -19.52 -17.85 9.80
N GLU A 103 -19.30 -18.96 9.07
CA GLU A 103 -18.27 -19.94 9.40
C GLU A 103 -16.88 -19.51 8.88
N LYS A 104 -16.82 -18.57 7.93
CA LYS A 104 -15.56 -18.09 7.34
C LYS A 104 -14.97 -16.95 8.14
N HIS A 105 -13.69 -17.09 8.48
CA HIS A 105 -12.94 -16.09 9.24
C HIS A 105 -11.99 -15.32 8.33
N PHE A 106 -11.96 -13.99 8.47
CA PHE A 106 -11.01 -13.14 7.77
C PHE A 106 -9.66 -13.12 8.52
N THR A 107 -8.60 -13.52 7.81
CA THR A 107 -7.21 -13.41 8.30
C THR A 107 -6.50 -12.30 7.53
N PRO A 108 -6.05 -11.22 8.20
CA PRO A 108 -5.38 -10.12 7.55
C PRO A 108 -4.03 -10.55 6.97
N PHE A 109 -3.64 -9.87 5.90
CA PHE A 109 -2.35 -10.04 5.27
C PHE A 109 -1.19 -9.86 6.27
N SER A 110 -0.20 -10.75 6.20
CA SER A 110 1.07 -10.65 6.93
C SER A 110 2.20 -11.28 6.11
N VAL A 111 3.42 -10.76 6.28
CA VAL A 111 4.65 -11.34 5.73
C VAL A 111 5.42 -12.04 6.85
N LYS A 112 6.20 -13.07 6.50
CA LYS A 112 7.13 -13.71 7.43
C LYS A 112 8.23 -12.76 7.87
#